data_AF-X1UEX4-F1
#
_entry.id   AF-X1UEX4-F1
#
_cell.length_a   1.000
_cell.length_b   1.000
_cell.length_c   1.000
_cell.angle_alpha   90.00
_cell.angle_beta   90.00
_cell.angle_gamma   90.00
#
_symmetry.space_group_name_H-M   'P 1'
#
loop_
_entity.id
_entity.type
_entity.pdbx_description
1 polymer ?
#
loop_
_entity_poly.entity_id
_entity_poly.type
_entity_poly.pdbx_seq_one_letter_code
_entity_poly.pdbx_strand_id
1 'polypeptide(L)'
;MNTFWLKIAALAVVVVGLIILVNVFTTSESEPKPKPKTFYDVAEEDDRRLRAEPKIEDIKQTQQPAVTEPKPPPVPKFKELSEIEIVEAERLFEFAMQQRKIGRLPVTGFKPMVDACREIMQKFPGSEFDYKARRMLADIPKRFRERYKITKEEIDLTKFFK
;
A
#
# COMPACT_ATOMS: atom_id res chain seq x y z
N MET A 1 -54.90 -25.72 38.18
CA MET A 1 -54.19 -25.33 36.94
C MET A 1 -53.71 -23.87 36.91
N ASN A 2 -53.61 -23.14 38.04
CA ASN A 2 -53.35 -21.68 38.01
C ASN A 2 -51.97 -21.25 38.54
N THR A 3 -51.28 -22.11 39.30
CA THR A 3 -49.96 -21.79 39.88
C THR A 3 -48.79 -22.09 38.95
N PHE A 4 -48.98 -22.90 37.90
CA PHE A 4 -47.92 -23.25 36.96
C PHE A 4 -47.64 -22.10 35.97
N TRP A 5 -48.69 -21.54 35.36
CA TRP A 5 -48.59 -20.37 34.48
C TRP A 5 -48.11 -19.11 35.23
N LEU A 6 -48.53 -18.91 36.49
CA LEU A 6 -48.08 -17.77 37.30
C LEU A 6 -46.57 -17.81 37.58
N LYS A 7 -46.00 -18.99 37.81
CA LYS A 7 -44.55 -19.17 38.01
C LYS A 7 -43.76 -18.90 36.73
N ILE A 8 -44.27 -19.32 35.57
CA ILE A 8 -43.63 -19.05 34.27
C ILE A 8 -43.65 -17.56 33.96
N ALA A 9 -44.79 -16.88 34.18
CA ALA A 9 -44.89 -15.44 33.98
C ALA A 9 -43.96 -14.66 34.91
N ALA A 10 -43.88 -15.03 36.19
CA ALA A 10 -42.96 -14.41 37.14
C ALA A 10 -41.49 -14.59 36.74
N LEU A 11 -41.12 -15.78 36.26
CA LEU A 11 -39.75 -16.08 35.82
C LEU A 11 -39.38 -15.27 34.57
N ALA A 12 -40.31 -15.12 33.62
CA ALA A 12 -40.10 -14.31 32.41
C ALA A 12 -39.84 -12.83 32.74
N VAL A 13 -40.59 -12.25 33.68
CA VAL A 13 -40.41 -10.86 34.10
C VAL A 13 -39.05 -10.65 34.76
N VAL A 14 -38.60 -11.61 35.58
CA VAL A 14 -37.27 -11.56 36.21
C VAL A 14 -36.15 -11.63 35.16
N VAL A 15 -36.26 -12.51 34.17
CA VAL A 15 -35.26 -12.64 33.10
C VAL A 15 -35.17 -11.36 32.26
N VAL A 16 -36.31 -10.78 31.89
CA VAL A 16 -36.35 -9.51 31.14
C VAL A 16 -35.77 -8.37 31.97
N GLY A 17 -36.10 -8.31 33.27
CA GLY A 17 -35.51 -7.34 34.20
C GLY A 17 -33.98 -7.47 34.26
N LEU A 18 -33.45 -8.70 34.31
CA LEU A 18 -32.02 -8.98 34.34
C LEU A 18 -31.32 -8.55 33.04
N ILE A 19 -31.94 -8.76 31.87
CA ILE A 19 -31.41 -8.31 30.57
C ILE A 19 -31.35 -6.79 30.49
N ILE A 20 -32.41 -6.10 30.96
CA ILE A 20 -32.44 -4.63 30.98
C ILE A 20 -31.37 -4.09 31.94
N LEU A 21 -31.20 -4.73 33.10
CA LEU A 21 -30.19 -4.33 34.09
C LEU A 21 -28.77 -4.50 33.54
N VAL A 22 -28.47 -5.60 32.84
CA VAL A 22 -27.18 -5.80 32.17
C VAL A 22 -26.95 -4.74 31.09
N ASN A 23 -27.92 -4.50 30.21
CA ASN A 23 -27.77 -3.51 29.14
C ASN A 23 -27.59 -2.07 29.65
N VAL A 24 -28.30 -1.69 30.73
CA VAL A 24 -28.16 -0.36 31.34
C VAL A 24 -26.82 -0.22 32.07
N PHE A 25 -26.36 -1.27 32.74
CA PHE A 25 -25.08 -1.25 33.46
C PHE A 25 -23.86 -1.35 32.53
N THR A 26 -23.99 -1.94 31.34
CA THR A 26 -22.92 -1.95 30.32
C THR A 26 -22.91 -0.73 29.39
N THR A 27 -23.96 0.11 29.42
CA THR A 27 -24.06 1.33 28.58
C THR A 27 -23.56 2.58 29.30
N SER A 28 -23.29 2.51 30.60
CA SER A 28 -22.66 3.59 31.35
C SER A 28 -21.16 3.32 31.44
N GLU A 29 -20.35 4.28 30.96
CA GLU A 29 -18.88 4.27 30.97
C GLU A 29 -18.21 3.70 29.71
N SER A 30 -18.28 4.49 28.65
CA SER A 30 -17.25 4.50 27.60
C SER A 30 -17.01 5.95 27.20
N GLU A 31 -16.13 6.62 27.93
CA GLU A 31 -15.45 7.81 27.42
C GLU A 31 -14.95 7.53 26.00
N PRO A 32 -15.04 8.48 25.05
CA PRO A 32 -14.68 8.24 23.67
C PRO A 32 -13.16 8.03 23.60
N LYS A 33 -12.73 6.77 23.64
CA LYS A 33 -11.36 6.36 23.32
C LYS A 33 -11.00 7.03 21.99
N PRO A 34 -9.87 7.76 21.90
CA PRO A 34 -9.50 8.45 20.66
C PRO A 34 -9.51 7.43 19.54
N LYS A 35 -10.38 7.65 18.55
CA LYS A 35 -10.56 6.73 17.43
C LYS A 35 -9.18 6.51 16.78
N PRO A 36 -8.72 5.25 16.65
CA PRO A 36 -7.45 4.98 15.96
C PRO A 36 -7.57 5.54 14.54
N LYS A 37 -6.54 6.29 14.10
CA LYS A 37 -6.49 6.90 12.76
C LYS A 37 -6.88 5.85 11.71
N THR A 38 -7.91 6.16 10.92
CA THR A 38 -8.42 5.24 9.90
C THR A 38 -7.56 5.32 8.65
N PHE A 39 -7.67 4.32 7.77
CA PHE A 39 -6.94 4.30 6.49
C PHE A 39 -7.11 5.59 5.67
N TYR A 40 -8.28 6.21 5.76
CA TYR A 40 -8.60 7.45 5.07
C TYR A 40 -7.82 8.65 5.64
N ASP A 41 -7.64 8.72 6.96
CA ASP A 41 -6.90 9.81 7.63
C ASP A 41 -5.41 9.80 7.23
N VAL A 42 -4.81 8.61 7.11
CA VAL A 42 -3.40 8.46 6.71
C VAL A 42 -3.20 8.72 5.22
N ALA A 43 -4.14 8.27 4.39
CA ALA A 43 -4.10 8.55 2.95
C ALA A 43 -4.23 10.05 2.66
N GLU A 44 -5.07 10.75 3.41
CA GLU A 44 -5.27 12.19 3.26
C GLU A 44 -4.07 13.01 3.79
N GLU A 45 -3.41 12.57 4.86
CA GLU A 45 -2.13 13.15 5.33
C GLU A 45 -1.02 13.00 4.27
N ASP A 46 -0.92 11.84 3.60
CA ASP A 46 0.11 11.58 2.59
C ASP A 46 -0.14 12.37 1.30
N ASP A 47 -1.40 12.48 0.86
CA ASP A 47 -1.79 13.32 -0.28
C ASP A 47 -1.50 14.81 -0.03
N ARG A 48 -1.75 15.31 1.19
CA ARG A 48 -1.39 16.68 1.59
C ARG A 48 0.13 16.88 1.60
N ARG A 49 0.90 15.92 2.10
CA ARG A 49 2.37 15.99 2.12
C ARG A 49 2.97 16.01 0.71
N LEU A 50 2.38 15.25 -0.22
CA LEU A 50 2.87 15.15 -1.59
C LEU A 50 2.44 16.33 -2.47
N ARG A 51 1.30 16.97 -2.15
CA ARG A 51 0.80 18.16 -2.85
C ARG A 51 1.27 19.49 -2.25
N ALA A 52 1.79 19.48 -1.02
CA ALA A 52 2.45 20.66 -0.46
C ALA A 52 3.69 20.98 -1.30
N GLU A 53 3.61 22.06 -2.08
CA GLU A 53 4.74 22.59 -2.83
C GLU A 53 5.93 22.81 -1.88
N PRO A 54 7.16 22.41 -2.25
CA PRO A 54 8.32 22.68 -1.42
C PRO A 54 8.48 24.20 -1.30
N LYS A 55 8.24 24.72 -0.09
CA LYS A 55 8.62 26.09 0.25
C LYS A 55 10.14 26.15 0.19
N ILE A 56 10.67 26.69 -0.89
CA ILE A 56 12.08 27.02 -1.05
C ILE A 56 12.33 28.21 -0.11
N GLU A 57 12.58 27.93 1.16
CA GLU A 57 13.13 28.92 2.08
C GLU A 57 14.65 28.92 1.92
N ASP A 58 15.12 29.98 1.24
CA ASP A 58 16.47 30.53 1.10
C ASP A 58 17.67 29.68 1.53
N ILE A 59 18.45 29.30 0.52
CA ILE A 59 19.76 28.67 0.62
C ILE A 59 20.78 29.70 1.17
N LYS A 60 20.97 29.77 2.50
CA LYS A 60 22.18 30.38 3.07
C LYS A 60 23.37 29.43 2.98
N GLN A 61 24.13 29.65 1.91
CA GLN A 61 25.56 29.40 1.71
C GLN A 61 26.34 28.96 2.97
N THR A 62 26.88 27.75 2.97
CA THR A 62 28.06 27.36 3.77
C THR A 62 29.03 26.61 2.85
N GLN A 63 30.28 27.07 2.83
CA GLN A 63 31.36 26.62 1.95
C GLN A 63 31.96 25.27 2.40
N GLN A 64 32.05 24.32 1.44
CA GLN A 64 33.16 23.41 1.08
C GLN A 64 33.88 22.53 2.13
N PRO A 65 34.30 21.28 1.76
CA PRO A 65 35.42 21.07 0.83
C PRO A 65 35.20 20.03 -0.28
N ALA A 66 36.10 20.08 -1.27
CA ALA A 66 36.15 19.30 -2.50
C ALA A 66 35.82 17.80 -2.33
N VAL A 67 34.78 17.35 -3.05
CA VAL A 67 34.51 15.93 -3.31
C VAL A 67 34.72 15.73 -4.80
N THR A 68 35.70 14.87 -5.11
CA THR A 68 36.00 14.24 -6.39
C THR A 68 34.78 14.16 -7.31
N GLU A 69 34.87 14.65 -8.56
CA GLU A 69 33.85 14.44 -9.58
C GLU A 69 33.36 12.98 -9.53
N PRO A 70 32.12 12.72 -9.11
CA PRO A 70 31.57 11.39 -9.27
C PRO A 70 31.35 11.25 -10.78
N LYS A 71 32.11 10.33 -11.37
CA LYS A 71 31.85 9.76 -12.71
C LYS A 71 30.33 9.75 -12.92
N PRO A 72 29.78 10.44 -13.94
CA PRO A 72 28.34 10.58 -14.09
C PRO A 72 27.73 9.18 -13.98
N PRO A 73 26.74 8.97 -13.09
CA PRO A 73 26.14 7.66 -12.91
C PRO A 73 25.66 7.19 -14.29
N PRO A 74 25.85 5.90 -14.64
CA PRO A 74 25.41 5.39 -15.94
C PRO A 74 23.93 5.71 -16.10
N VAL A 75 23.61 6.57 -17.07
CA VAL A 75 22.23 6.95 -17.36
C VAL A 75 21.61 5.75 -18.07
N PRO A 76 20.52 5.18 -17.53
CA PRO A 76 19.88 4.05 -18.18
C PRO A 76 19.32 4.49 -19.54
N LYS A 77 19.63 3.72 -20.59
CA LYS A 77 19.14 3.98 -21.96
C LYS A 77 17.85 3.20 -22.16
N PHE A 78 16.78 3.90 -22.54
CA PHE A 78 15.48 3.31 -22.76
C PHE A 78 15.09 3.38 -24.23
N LYS A 79 14.33 2.39 -24.67
CA LYS A 79 13.62 2.46 -25.95
C LYS A 79 12.47 3.46 -25.81
N GLU A 80 12.37 4.41 -26.73
CA GLU A 80 11.22 5.31 -26.84
C GLU A 80 10.00 4.52 -27.33
N LEU A 81 8.85 4.78 -26.71
CA LEU A 81 7.57 4.15 -27.05
C LEU A 81 6.67 5.16 -27.74
N SER A 82 5.71 4.67 -28.51
CA SER A 82 4.65 5.52 -29.05
C SER A 82 3.75 6.06 -27.92
N GLU A 83 3.12 7.21 -28.12
CA GLU A 83 2.26 7.83 -27.11
C GLU A 83 1.15 6.89 -26.60
N ILE A 84 0.58 6.07 -27.48
CA ILE A 84 -0.45 5.09 -27.12
C ILE A 84 0.11 4.01 -26.20
N GLU A 85 1.30 3.50 -26.51
CA GLU A 85 1.98 2.50 -25.68
C GLU A 85 2.44 3.09 -24.34
N ILE A 86 2.82 4.37 -24.31
CA ILE A 86 3.14 5.07 -23.06
C ILE A 86 1.91 5.11 -22.15
N VAL A 87 0.75 5.49 -22.67
CA VAL A 87 -0.50 5.55 -21.88
C VAL A 87 -0.90 4.16 -21.38
N GLU A 88 -0.78 3.12 -22.21
CA GLU A 88 -1.07 1.76 -21.78
C GLU A 88 -0.08 1.28 -20.70
N ALA A 89 1.21 1.53 -20.89
CA ALA A 89 2.25 1.17 -19.95
C ALA A 89 2.11 1.92 -18.62
N GLU A 90 1.75 3.20 -18.67
CA GLU A 90 1.47 4.03 -17.50
C GLU A 90 0.27 3.49 -16.72
N ARG A 91 -0.83 3.17 -17.40
CA ARG A 91 -2.02 2.57 -16.76
C ARG A 91 -1.69 1.23 -16.08
N LEU A 92 -0.94 0.35 -16.75
CA LEU A 92 -0.50 -0.92 -16.16
C LEU A 92 0.43 -0.70 -14.97
N PHE A 93 1.32 0.29 -15.06
CA PHE A 93 2.25 0.63 -14.00
C PHE A 93 1.53 1.23 -12.78
N GLU A 94 0.56 2.12 -12.98
CA GLU A 94 -0.29 2.65 -11.92
C GLU A 94 -1.08 1.54 -11.22
N PHE A 95 -1.64 0.61 -12.00
CA PHE A 95 -2.30 -0.57 -11.45
C PHE A 95 -1.34 -1.41 -10.60
N ALA A 96 -0.13 -1.69 -11.10
CA ALA A 96 0.90 -2.41 -10.34
C ALA A 96 1.26 -1.66 -9.04
N MET A 97 1.40 -0.34 -9.09
CA MET A 97 1.66 0.51 -7.92
C MET A 97 0.56 0.42 -6.86
N GLN A 98 -0.71 0.44 -7.27
CA GLN A 98 -1.85 0.25 -6.37
C GLN A 98 -1.83 -1.14 -5.74
N GLN A 99 -1.60 -2.19 -6.55
CA GLN A 99 -1.50 -3.56 -6.07
C GLN A 99 -0.30 -3.77 -5.14
N ARG A 100 0.79 -3.03 -5.32
CA ARG A 100 1.92 -2.99 -4.37
C ARG A 100 1.50 -2.43 -3.02
N LYS A 101 0.74 -1.32 -3.01
CA LYS A 101 0.21 -0.72 -1.78
C LYS A 101 -0.71 -1.71 -1.07
N ILE A 102 -1.61 -2.35 -1.82
CA ILE A 102 -2.51 -3.38 -1.29
C ILE A 102 -1.70 -4.55 -0.75
N GLY A 103 -0.74 -5.11 -1.50
CA GLY A 103 0.05 -6.29 -1.10
C GLY A 103 0.90 -6.11 0.17
N ARG A 104 1.11 -4.88 0.63
CA ARG A 104 1.74 -4.58 1.93
C ARG A 104 0.81 -4.79 3.12
N LEU A 105 -0.50 -4.91 2.89
CA LEU A 105 -1.50 -5.15 3.91
C LEU A 105 -1.45 -6.61 4.40
N PRO A 106 -1.77 -6.88 5.67
CA PRO A 106 -1.82 -8.24 6.19
C PRO A 106 -2.81 -9.10 5.38
N VAL A 107 -2.49 -10.39 5.21
CA VAL A 107 -3.28 -11.40 4.49
C VAL A 107 -3.37 -11.21 2.96
N THR A 108 -3.17 -10.00 2.45
CA THR A 108 -3.06 -9.73 1.02
C THR A 108 -1.70 -10.15 0.45
N GLY A 109 -1.59 -10.27 -0.87
CA GLY A 109 -0.37 -10.70 -1.55
C GLY A 109 0.02 -9.78 -2.70
N PHE A 110 1.26 -9.93 -3.17
CA PHE A 110 1.79 -9.17 -4.30
C PHE A 110 1.50 -9.80 -5.66
N LYS A 111 0.70 -10.88 -5.72
CA LYS A 111 0.46 -11.62 -6.98
C LYS A 111 -0.04 -10.71 -8.12
N PRO A 112 -1.08 -9.87 -7.94
CA PRO A 112 -1.59 -9.04 -9.03
C PRO A 112 -0.55 -8.01 -9.52
N MET A 113 0.28 -7.50 -8.61
CA MET A 113 1.39 -6.62 -8.94
C MET A 113 2.47 -7.37 -9.75
N VAL A 114 2.85 -8.58 -9.33
CA VAL A 114 3.85 -9.39 -10.06
C VAL A 114 3.36 -9.72 -11.46
N ASP A 115 2.09 -10.08 -11.62
CA ASP A 115 1.49 -10.37 -12.91
C ASP A 115 1.49 -9.13 -13.82
N ALA A 116 1.09 -7.97 -13.29
CA ALA A 116 1.15 -6.71 -14.04
C ALA A 116 2.59 -6.31 -14.42
N CYS A 117 3.57 -6.50 -13.53
CA CYS A 117 4.97 -6.27 -13.86
C CYS A 117 5.43 -7.19 -15.00
N ARG A 118 5.04 -8.47 -15.00
CA ARG A 118 5.38 -9.40 -16.09
C ARG A 118 4.74 -9.00 -17.40
N GLU A 119 3.49 -8.52 -17.36
CA GLU A 119 2.81 -8.00 -18.55
C GLU A 119 3.55 -6.80 -19.14
N ILE A 120 3.98 -5.84 -18.31
CA ILE A 120 4.80 -4.69 -18.75
C ILE A 120 6.11 -5.17 -19.39
N MET A 121 6.79 -6.15 -18.78
CA MET A 121 8.04 -6.69 -19.32
C MET A 121 7.85 -7.41 -20.67
N GLN A 122 6.68 -8.02 -20.89
CA GLN A 122 6.34 -8.71 -22.14
C GLN A 122 5.93 -7.74 -23.25
N LYS A 123 5.06 -6.77 -22.94
CA LYS A 123 4.54 -5.80 -23.91
C LYS A 123 5.56 -4.74 -24.27
N PHE A 124 6.34 -4.28 -23.30
CA PHE A 124 7.19 -3.09 -23.43
C PHE A 124 8.66 -3.36 -23.05
N PRO A 125 9.34 -4.36 -23.65
CA PRO A 125 10.71 -4.71 -23.26
C PRO A 125 11.69 -3.56 -23.58
N GLY A 126 12.59 -3.26 -22.65
CA GLY A 126 13.60 -2.21 -22.82
C GLY A 126 13.09 -0.77 -22.66
N SER A 127 11.80 -0.61 -22.33
CA SER A 127 11.20 0.68 -22.00
C SER A 127 11.60 1.17 -20.62
N GLU A 128 11.32 2.44 -20.32
CA GLU A 128 11.40 2.97 -18.96
C GLU A 128 10.47 2.19 -18.00
N PHE A 129 9.31 1.75 -18.48
CA PHE A 129 8.35 0.99 -17.69
C PHE A 129 8.83 -0.43 -17.37
N ASP A 130 9.56 -1.08 -18.27
CA ASP A 130 10.24 -2.36 -18.00
C ASP A 130 11.29 -2.20 -16.89
N TYR A 131 12.08 -1.13 -16.94
CA TYR A 131 13.01 -0.82 -15.84
C TYR A 131 12.28 -0.58 -14.51
N LYS A 132 11.21 0.22 -14.52
CA LYS A 132 10.39 0.50 -13.33
C LYS A 132 9.74 -0.77 -12.77
N ALA A 133 9.22 -1.65 -13.63
CA ALA A 133 8.60 -2.92 -13.24
C ALA A 133 9.62 -3.86 -12.58
N ARG A 134 10.80 -4.02 -13.18
CA ARG A 134 11.89 -4.85 -12.63
C ARG A 134 12.37 -4.31 -11.28
N ARG A 135 12.53 -3.00 -11.16
CA ARG A 135 12.85 -2.34 -9.90
C ARG A 135 11.76 -2.58 -8.84
N MET A 136 10.49 -2.58 -9.24
CA MET A 136 9.38 -2.88 -8.34
C MET A 136 9.43 -4.33 -7.83
N LEU A 137 9.75 -5.29 -8.70
CA LEU A 137 9.97 -6.70 -8.33
C LEU A 137 11.20 -6.85 -7.40
N ALA A 138 12.24 -6.06 -7.64
CA ALA A 138 13.47 -6.01 -6.84
C ALA A 138 13.24 -5.53 -5.40
N ASP A 139 12.17 -4.79 -5.15
CA ASP A 139 11.87 -4.17 -3.85
C ASP A 139 11.01 -5.07 -2.94
N ILE A 140 10.36 -6.10 -3.50
CA ILE A 140 9.50 -7.01 -2.74
C ILE A 140 10.31 -7.77 -1.67
N PRO A 141 9.76 -8.05 -0.47
CA PRO A 141 10.43 -8.92 0.51
C PRO A 141 10.76 -10.32 -0.04
N LYS A 142 11.93 -10.88 0.31
CA LYS A 142 12.42 -12.18 -0.19
C LYS A 142 11.40 -13.32 -0.08
N ARG A 143 10.64 -13.37 1.03
CA ARG A 143 9.56 -14.35 1.27
C ARG A 143 8.54 -14.43 0.13
N PHE A 144 8.23 -13.30 -0.50
CA PHE A 144 7.28 -13.25 -1.61
C PHE A 144 7.94 -13.50 -2.95
N ARG A 145 9.24 -13.18 -3.10
CA ARG A 145 10.00 -13.53 -4.31
C ARG A 145 10.05 -15.04 -4.49
N GLU A 146 10.31 -15.76 -3.40
CA GLU A 146 10.29 -17.23 -3.38
C GLU A 146 8.88 -17.76 -3.66
N ARG A 147 7.85 -17.21 -3.02
CA ARG A 147 6.45 -17.59 -3.23
C ARG A 147 6.00 -17.46 -4.69
N TYR A 148 6.39 -16.38 -5.37
CA TYR A 148 6.00 -16.10 -6.76
C TYR A 148 7.06 -16.51 -7.80
N LYS A 149 8.12 -17.19 -7.35
CA LYS A 149 9.22 -17.68 -8.20
C LYS A 149 9.82 -16.57 -9.07
N ILE A 150 10.05 -15.39 -8.47
CA ILE A 150 10.67 -14.28 -9.19
C ILE A 150 12.12 -14.62 -9.44
N THR A 151 12.52 -14.68 -10.71
CA THR A 151 13.89 -15.05 -11.08
C THR A 151 14.85 -13.89 -10.89
N LYS A 152 16.15 -14.18 -10.77
CA LYS A 152 17.18 -13.12 -10.72
C LYS A 152 17.20 -12.31 -12.02
N GLU A 153 16.89 -12.96 -13.14
CA GLU A 153 16.80 -12.33 -14.46
C GLU A 153 15.65 -11.33 -14.56
N GLU A 154 14.50 -11.59 -13.91
CA GLU A 154 13.38 -10.64 -13.81
C GLU A 154 13.73 -9.41 -12.98
N ILE A 155 14.69 -9.53 -12.06
CA ILE A 155 15.12 -8.43 -11.18
C ILE A 155 16.35 -7.70 -11.79
N ASP A 156 16.98 -8.28 -12.79
CA ASP A 156 18.21 -7.74 -13.35
C ASP A 156 17.97 -6.41 -14.07
N LEU A 157 18.67 -5.38 -13.60
CA LEU A 157 18.66 -4.02 -14.13
C LEU A 157 19.92 -3.71 -14.94
N THR A 158 20.93 -4.57 -14.92
CA THR A 158 22.22 -4.32 -15.59
C THR A 158 22.04 -4.07 -17.09
N LYS A 159 21.02 -4.70 -17.70
CA LYS A 159 20.67 -4.52 -19.12
C LYS A 159 20.36 -3.08 -19.55
N PHE A 160 20.00 -2.20 -18.62
CA PHE A 160 19.67 -0.80 -18.93
C PHE A 160 20.87 0.14 -18.77
N PHE A 161 21.87 -0.24 -17.99
CA PHE A 161 23.06 0.55 -17.72
C PHE A 161 24.14 0.16 -18.74
N LYS A 162 24.21 0.89 -19.86
CA LYS A 162 25.14 0.63 -20.96
C LYS A 162 25.99 1.85 -21.30
#